data_AF-A0A535RGJ6-F1
#
_entry.id   AF-A0A535RGJ6-F1
#
_cell.length_a   1.000
_cell.length_b   1.000
_cell.length_c   1.000
_cell.angle_alpha   90.00
_cell.angle_beta   90.00
_cell.angle_gamma   90.00
#
_symmetry.space_group_name_H-M   'P 1'
#
loop_
_entity.id
_entity.type
_entity.pdbx_description
1 polymer ?
#
loop_
_entity_poly.entity_id
_entity_poly.type
_entity_poly.pdbx_seq_one_letter_code
_entity_poly.pdbx_strand_id
1 'polypeptide(L)'
;MSANTTDTTRGKASTDAFPAGRGQRRKLITALTVLAFLAIIAVALYAVSLITGAVILLLVSALLAYINYPLVRFFQRRLRRSLAISAAYLLVAVVLAGVMFIVTSALIRQSTSLAQSIQFLLSPAGAHQIQPLIDLLGKLGITNDQVAQFKNQLLSQVLAALSGLFPFLSGLFTNIINLVVVVTLSVYFVVDGPRVIGWLRLKTPVNRRDTINFLLHALDQSLGGYIRGNLLIGLIGALATGAGLALLHVPYAALLGTLFFFLYFVPVIGAYVTGCCVSWRLFPRGGW
;
A
#
# COMPACT_ATOMS: atom_id res chain seq x y z
N MET A 1 0.96 -56.69 89.64
CA MET A 1 0.80 -55.23 89.51
C MET A 1 1.40 -54.82 88.16
N SER A 2 0.54 -54.57 87.14
CA SER A 2 0.79 -54.03 85.78
C SER A 2 1.91 -54.66 84.91
N ALA A 3 1.83 -54.80 83.59
CA ALA A 3 0.93 -54.38 82.51
C ALA A 3 1.25 -55.30 81.28
N ASN A 4 0.27 -55.78 80.50
CA ASN A 4 -0.13 -55.27 79.16
C ASN A 4 1.00 -55.39 78.10
N THR A 5 0.90 -55.96 76.90
CA THR A 5 -0.16 -56.08 75.86
C THR A 5 0.46 -56.89 74.71
N THR A 6 -0.31 -57.64 73.92
CA THR A 6 -0.51 -57.37 72.47
C THR A 6 -1.44 -58.40 71.86
N ASP A 7 -2.60 -57.91 71.41
CA ASP A 7 -3.63 -58.57 70.62
C ASP A 7 -3.37 -58.29 69.13
N THR A 8 -3.46 -59.31 68.29
CA THR A 8 -3.39 -59.19 66.82
C THR A 8 -4.60 -59.87 66.21
N THR A 9 -5.62 -59.09 65.88
CA THR A 9 -6.74 -59.52 65.03
C THR A 9 -6.67 -58.85 63.66
N ARG A 10 -6.56 -59.69 62.63
CA ARG A 10 -6.58 -59.36 61.20
C ARG A 10 -7.96 -58.82 60.79
N GLY A 11 -8.01 -57.56 60.37
CA GLY A 11 -9.14 -56.94 59.69
C GLY A 11 -9.02 -57.07 58.16
N LYS A 12 -10.16 -57.33 57.51
CA LYS A 12 -10.37 -57.70 56.11
C LYS A 12 -10.02 -56.59 55.11
N ALA A 13 -9.67 -57.04 53.90
CA ALA A 13 -9.37 -56.24 52.72
C ALA A 13 -10.54 -55.36 52.27
N SER A 14 -10.24 -54.07 52.10
CA SER A 14 -11.07 -53.10 51.39
C SER A 14 -10.69 -53.12 49.92
N THR A 15 -11.67 -53.36 49.05
CA THR A 15 -11.60 -53.22 47.60
C THR A 15 -11.47 -51.74 47.23
N ASP A 16 -10.25 -51.30 46.90
CA ASP A 16 -10.01 -49.93 46.44
C ASP A 16 -10.45 -49.74 44.99
N ALA A 17 -11.43 -48.85 44.82
CA ALA A 17 -11.94 -48.38 43.54
C ALA A 17 -10.90 -47.54 42.77
N PHE A 18 -10.69 -47.85 41.50
CA PHE A 18 -9.86 -47.07 40.58
C PHE A 18 -10.39 -45.64 40.42
N PRO A 19 -9.59 -44.58 40.66
CA PRO A 19 -10.04 -43.21 40.43
C PRO A 19 -9.92 -42.85 38.93
N ALA A 20 -11.05 -42.89 38.22
CA ALA A 20 -11.23 -42.51 36.82
C ALA A 20 -11.12 -40.97 36.54
N GLY A 21 -10.37 -40.21 37.34
CA GLY A 21 -10.37 -38.74 37.32
C GLY A 21 -9.18 -38.06 36.63
N ARG A 22 -8.11 -38.79 36.30
CA ARG A 22 -6.85 -38.16 35.82
C ARG A 22 -6.83 -37.80 34.32
N GLY A 23 -7.57 -38.54 33.48
CA GLY A 23 -7.64 -38.28 32.03
C GLY A 23 -8.47 -37.04 31.69
N GLN A 24 -9.56 -36.81 32.42
CA GLN A 24 -10.50 -35.70 32.16
C GLN A 24 -9.90 -34.34 32.53
N ARG A 25 -9.16 -34.27 33.65
CA ARG A 25 -8.43 -33.05 34.07
C ARG A 25 -7.33 -32.67 33.09
N ARG A 26 -6.59 -33.64 32.53
CA ARG A 26 -5.55 -33.35 31.52
C ARG A 26 -6.16 -32.80 30.23
N LYS A 27 -7.27 -33.38 29.75
CA LYS A 27 -8.00 -32.87 28.57
C LYS A 27 -8.55 -31.46 28.77
N LEU A 28 -9.08 -31.17 29.97
CA LEU A 28 -9.54 -29.83 30.34
C LEU A 28 -8.40 -28.82 30.40
N ILE A 29 -7.25 -29.17 31.01
CA ILE A 29 -6.10 -28.27 31.09
C ILE A 29 -5.54 -27.98 29.69
N THR A 30 -5.38 -29.01 28.84
CA THR A 30 -4.92 -28.80 27.45
C THR A 30 -5.90 -27.99 26.62
N ALA A 31 -7.21 -28.19 26.79
CA ALA A 31 -8.22 -27.38 26.11
C ALA A 31 -8.16 -25.91 26.58
N LEU A 32 -7.92 -25.68 27.89
CA LEU A 32 -7.80 -24.34 28.46
C LEU A 32 -6.52 -23.62 28.03
N THR A 33 -5.38 -24.33 27.92
CA THR A 33 -4.15 -23.74 27.36
C THR A 33 -4.29 -23.44 25.87
N VAL A 34 -4.91 -24.32 25.08
CA VAL A 34 -5.16 -24.06 23.65
C VAL A 34 -6.09 -22.86 23.47
N LEU A 35 -7.14 -22.75 24.29
CA LEU A 35 -8.06 -21.61 24.26
C LEU A 35 -7.40 -20.30 24.71
N ALA A 36 -6.54 -20.34 25.73
CA ALA A 36 -5.75 -19.18 26.15
C ALA A 36 -4.74 -18.75 25.08
N PHE A 37 -4.09 -19.70 24.39
CA PHE A 37 -3.18 -19.40 23.28
C PHE A 37 -3.92 -18.78 22.09
N LEU A 38 -5.09 -19.31 21.75
CA LEU A 38 -5.99 -18.74 20.73
C LEU A 38 -6.44 -17.33 21.09
N ALA A 39 -6.78 -17.09 22.36
CA ALA A 39 -7.17 -15.75 22.83
C ALA A 39 -5.99 -14.76 22.76
N ILE A 40 -4.77 -15.17 23.13
CA ILE A 40 -3.57 -14.34 23.01
C ILE A 40 -3.28 -14.00 21.54
N ILE A 41 -3.39 -14.99 20.65
CA ILE A 41 -3.20 -14.78 19.20
C ILE A 41 -4.30 -13.85 18.65
N ALA A 42 -5.56 -14.02 19.05
CA ALA A 42 -6.66 -13.16 18.63
C ALA A 42 -6.48 -11.71 19.11
N VAL A 43 -6.03 -11.51 20.35
CA VAL A 43 -5.71 -10.19 20.89
C VAL A 43 -4.52 -9.57 20.18
N ALA A 44 -3.47 -10.35 19.88
CA ALA A 44 -2.33 -9.89 19.10
C ALA A 44 -2.75 -9.47 17.68
N LEU A 45 -3.61 -10.24 17.01
CA LEU A 45 -4.12 -9.92 15.68
C LEU A 45 -5.06 -8.70 15.66
N TYR A 46 -5.88 -8.54 16.70
CA TYR A 46 -6.71 -7.35 16.88
C TYR A 46 -5.86 -6.11 17.18
N ALA A 47 -4.81 -6.25 17.99
CA ALA A 47 -3.85 -5.17 18.22
C ALA A 47 -3.13 -4.79 16.91
N VAL A 48 -2.71 -5.79 16.12
CA VAL A 48 -2.10 -5.55 14.80
C VAL A 48 -3.07 -4.84 13.86
N SER A 49 -4.36 -5.21 13.82
CA SER A 49 -5.34 -4.55 12.95
C SER A 49 -5.61 -3.09 13.35
N LEU A 50 -5.62 -2.77 14.65
CA LEU A 50 -5.64 -1.39 15.14
C LEU A 50 -4.40 -0.60 14.71
N ILE A 51 -3.25 -1.26 14.69
CA ILE A 51 -1.95 -0.63 14.39
C ILE A 51 -1.70 -0.52 12.87
N THR A 52 -2.34 -1.32 12.03
CA THR A 52 -2.15 -1.31 10.56
C THR A 52 -2.31 0.08 9.95
N GLY A 53 -3.34 0.83 10.36
CA GLY A 53 -3.54 2.21 9.87
C GLY A 53 -2.38 3.14 10.24
N ALA A 54 -1.91 3.05 11.48
CA ALA A 54 -0.75 3.81 11.96
C ALA A 54 0.55 3.38 11.26
N VAL A 55 0.73 2.08 10.99
CA VAL A 55 1.89 1.54 10.26
C VAL A 55 1.90 2.03 8.83
N ILE A 56 0.76 2.02 8.13
CA ILE A 56 0.67 2.56 6.77
C ILE A 56 1.01 4.05 6.78
N LEU A 57 0.46 4.84 7.71
CA LEU A 57 0.80 6.26 7.84
C LEU A 57 2.30 6.46 8.10
N LEU A 58 2.91 5.67 8.98
CA LEU A 58 4.35 5.71 9.23
C LEU A 58 5.16 5.34 7.99
N LEU A 59 4.80 4.28 7.28
CA LEU A 59 5.48 3.84 6.05
C LEU A 59 5.40 4.91 4.95
N VAL A 60 4.23 5.49 4.74
CA VAL A 60 4.03 6.59 3.77
C VAL A 60 4.83 7.82 4.18
N SER A 61 4.86 8.16 5.47
CA SER A 61 5.64 9.28 5.99
C SER A 61 7.15 9.08 5.82
N ALA A 62 7.63 7.86 6.09
CA ALA A 62 9.02 7.46 5.91
C ALA A 62 9.42 7.51 4.42
N LEU A 63 8.54 7.00 3.55
CA LEU A 63 8.73 7.06 2.10
C LEU A 63 8.82 8.52 1.62
N LEU A 64 7.89 9.38 2.08
CA LEU A 64 7.88 10.79 1.74
C LEU A 64 9.13 11.52 2.26
N ALA A 65 9.59 11.18 3.47
CA ALA A 65 10.80 11.76 4.08
C ALA A 65 12.02 11.40 3.24
N TYR A 66 12.07 10.14 2.81
CA TYR A 66 13.15 9.57 2.06
C TYR A 66 13.25 10.13 0.62
N ILE A 67 12.10 10.36 -0.03
CA ILE A 67 12.03 11.06 -1.33
C ILE A 67 12.47 12.53 -1.19
N ASN A 68 12.09 13.21 -0.10
CA ASN A 68 12.43 14.61 0.15
C ASN A 68 13.89 14.82 0.60
N TYR A 69 14.51 13.83 1.21
CA TYR A 69 15.87 13.92 1.75
C TYR A 69 16.94 14.51 0.79
N PRO A 70 17.05 14.10 -0.49
CA PRO A 70 17.99 14.72 -1.42
C PRO A 70 17.70 16.20 -1.68
N LEU A 71 16.44 16.61 -1.76
CA LEU A 71 16.06 18.02 -1.90
C LEU A 71 16.46 18.83 -0.67
N VAL A 72 16.21 18.29 0.52
CA VAL A 72 16.62 18.90 1.79
C VAL A 72 18.14 19.08 1.82
N ARG A 73 18.91 18.06 1.41
CA ARG A 73 20.39 18.13 1.36
C ARG A 73 20.89 19.15 0.34
N PHE A 74 20.18 19.32 -0.78
CA PHE A 74 20.49 20.35 -1.76
C PHE A 74 20.33 21.76 -1.17
N PHE A 75 19.20 22.04 -0.49
CA PHE A 75 18.97 23.33 0.16
C PHE A 75 19.88 23.57 1.37
N GLN A 76 20.27 22.52 2.09
CA GLN A 76 21.23 22.61 3.21
C GLN A 76 22.62 23.12 2.79
N ARG A 77 22.97 23.09 1.49
CA ARG A 77 24.23 23.67 1.00
C ARG A 77 24.28 25.21 1.14
N ARG A 78 23.12 25.88 1.16
CA ARG A 78 23.02 27.35 1.21
C ARG A 78 22.21 27.87 2.41
N LEU A 79 21.35 27.05 3.01
CA LEU A 79 20.44 27.44 4.10
C LEU A 79 20.74 26.69 5.39
N ARG A 80 20.38 27.31 6.53
CA ARG A 80 20.36 26.63 7.84
C ARG A 80 19.43 25.42 7.80
N ARG A 81 19.75 24.38 8.59
CA ARG A 81 19.07 23.08 8.54
C ARG A 81 17.54 23.16 8.63
N SER A 82 17.00 23.99 9.52
CA SER A 82 15.54 24.16 9.66
C SER A 82 14.92 24.79 8.41
N LEU A 83 15.50 25.88 7.90
CA LEU A 83 15.04 26.56 6.69
C LEU A 83 15.14 25.68 5.45
N ALA A 84 16.19 24.86 5.34
CA ALA A 84 16.35 23.92 4.24
C ALA A 84 15.25 22.85 4.22
N ILE A 85 14.83 22.35 5.39
CA ILE A 85 13.72 21.39 5.49
C ILE A 85 12.43 22.08 5.08
N SER A 86 12.10 23.24 5.65
CA SER A 86 10.89 23.99 5.30
C SER A 86 10.85 24.33 3.81
N ALA A 87 11.96 24.79 3.22
CA ALA A 87 12.05 25.12 1.81
C ALA A 87 11.83 23.89 0.91
N ALA A 88 12.40 22.73 1.26
CA ALA A 88 12.21 21.49 0.50
C ALA A 88 10.75 21.03 0.51
N TYR A 89 10.13 20.99 1.69
CA TYR A 89 8.72 20.60 1.80
C TYR A 89 7.78 21.60 1.13
N LEU A 90 8.08 22.90 1.23
CA LEU A 90 7.30 23.95 0.58
C LEU A 90 7.42 23.86 -0.95
N LEU A 91 8.63 23.63 -1.49
CA LEU A 91 8.83 23.39 -2.91
C LEU A 91 8.00 22.19 -3.39
N VAL A 92 8.09 21.05 -2.69
CA VAL A 92 7.33 19.85 -3.07
C VAL A 92 5.82 20.08 -2.94
N ALA A 93 5.36 20.78 -1.90
CA ALA A 93 3.95 21.14 -1.75
C ALA A 93 3.46 22.02 -2.90
N VAL A 94 4.23 23.04 -3.30
CA VAL A 94 3.88 23.92 -4.43
C VAL A 94 3.87 23.15 -5.75
N VAL A 95 4.87 22.31 -6.01
CA VAL A 95 4.93 21.50 -7.22
C VAL A 95 3.75 20.53 -7.28
N LEU A 96 3.47 19.81 -6.18
CA LEU A 96 2.34 18.89 -6.11
C LEU A 96 1.00 19.63 -6.25
N ALA A 97 0.81 20.76 -5.58
CA ALA A 97 -0.40 21.56 -5.70
C ALA A 97 -0.60 22.08 -7.13
N GLY A 98 0.46 22.54 -7.79
CA GLY A 98 0.43 22.99 -9.18
C GLY A 98 0.06 21.86 -10.14
N VAL A 99 0.71 20.69 -10.00
CA VAL A 99 0.38 19.49 -10.78
C VAL A 99 -1.08 19.09 -10.53
N MET A 100 -1.51 18.99 -9.28
CA MET A 100 -2.88 18.63 -8.91
C MET A 100 -3.91 19.63 -9.47
N PHE A 101 -3.60 20.92 -9.49
CA PHE A 101 -4.46 21.94 -10.07
C PHE A 101 -4.59 21.77 -11.60
N ILE A 102 -3.46 21.61 -12.31
CA ILE A 102 -3.45 21.38 -13.75
C ILE A 102 -4.25 20.11 -14.08
N VAL A 103 -3.94 19.01 -13.39
CA VAL A 103 -4.60 17.72 -13.51
C VAL A 103 -6.09 17.82 -13.26
N THR A 104 -6.52 18.34 -12.11
CA THR A 104 -7.94 18.42 -11.73
C THR A 104 -8.71 19.29 -12.71
N SER A 105 -8.12 20.41 -13.13
CA SER A 105 -8.76 21.32 -14.07
C SER A 105 -8.89 20.72 -15.48
N ALA A 106 -7.89 19.94 -15.92
CA ALA A 106 -7.95 19.16 -17.14
C ALA A 106 -9.00 18.05 -17.01
N LEU A 107 -9.00 17.32 -15.89
CA LEU A 107 -9.93 16.24 -15.57
C LEU A 107 -11.38 16.72 -15.62
N ILE A 108 -11.74 17.82 -14.94
CA ILE A 108 -13.11 18.35 -14.93
C ILE A 108 -13.58 18.76 -16.34
N ARG A 109 -12.75 19.50 -17.08
CA ARG A 109 -13.11 20.00 -18.42
C ARG A 109 -13.16 18.90 -19.48
N GLN A 110 -12.24 17.93 -19.39
CA GLN A 110 -12.03 16.93 -20.44
C GLN A 110 -12.83 15.65 -20.18
N SER A 111 -13.12 15.28 -18.93
CA SER A 111 -13.91 14.08 -18.62
C SER A 111 -15.37 14.17 -19.07
N THR A 112 -16.01 15.33 -18.91
CA THR A 112 -17.39 15.58 -19.35
C THR A 112 -17.50 15.51 -20.87
N SER A 113 -16.57 16.16 -21.57
CA SER A 113 -16.50 16.15 -23.04
C SER A 113 -16.13 14.77 -23.60
N LEU A 114 -15.24 14.04 -22.92
CA LEU A 114 -14.89 12.66 -23.28
C LEU A 114 -16.06 11.70 -23.07
N ALA A 115 -16.79 11.80 -21.95
CA ALA A 115 -17.99 10.99 -21.70
C ALA A 115 -19.07 11.23 -22.76
N GLN A 116 -19.31 12.49 -23.13
CA GLN A 116 -20.25 12.84 -24.20
C GLN A 116 -19.77 12.33 -25.58
N SER A 117 -18.47 12.44 -25.88
CA SER A 117 -17.89 11.92 -27.13
C SER A 117 -18.02 10.40 -27.22
N ILE A 118 -17.80 9.69 -26.11
CA ILE A 118 -17.96 8.23 -26.03
C ILE A 118 -19.43 7.84 -26.24
N GLN A 119 -20.38 8.55 -25.60
CA GLN A 119 -21.81 8.32 -25.81
C GLN A 119 -22.24 8.58 -27.25
N PHE A 120 -21.67 9.61 -27.90
CA PHE A 120 -21.90 9.87 -29.32
C PHE A 120 -21.34 8.75 -30.21
N LEU A 121 -20.13 8.23 -29.95
CA LEU A 121 -19.53 7.09 -30.66
C LEU A 121 -20.25 5.74 -30.41
N LEU A 122 -21.14 5.68 -29.42
CA LEU A 122 -22.04 4.55 -29.15
C LEU A 122 -23.43 4.77 -29.77
N SER A 123 -23.77 5.99 -30.15
CA SER A 123 -25.01 6.28 -30.86
C SER A 123 -24.97 5.72 -32.28
N PRO A 124 -26.14 5.41 -32.90
CA PRO A 124 -26.21 4.94 -34.28
C PRO A 124 -25.48 5.84 -35.28
N ALA A 125 -25.44 7.15 -35.01
CA ALA A 125 -24.75 8.13 -35.84
C ALA A 125 -23.21 8.06 -35.72
N GLY A 126 -22.68 7.80 -34.52
CA GLY A 126 -21.24 7.64 -34.31
C GLY A 126 -20.71 6.27 -34.76
N ALA A 127 -21.55 5.23 -34.74
CA ALA A 127 -21.20 3.90 -35.23
C ALA A 127 -20.77 3.90 -36.71
N HIS A 128 -21.45 4.70 -37.54
CA HIS A 128 -21.09 4.87 -38.96
C HIS A 128 -19.68 5.42 -39.20
N GLN A 129 -19.13 6.20 -38.26
CA GLN A 129 -17.80 6.80 -38.39
C GLN A 129 -16.66 5.81 -38.14
N ILE A 130 -16.94 4.73 -37.40
CA ILE A 130 -15.99 3.68 -37.02
C ILE A 130 -16.18 2.41 -37.89
N GLN A 131 -17.32 2.32 -38.60
CA GLN A 131 -17.65 1.26 -39.54
C GLN A 131 -16.51 0.87 -40.50
N PRO A 132 -15.76 1.79 -41.13
CA PRO A 132 -14.65 1.40 -42.01
C PRO A 132 -13.48 0.71 -41.28
N LEU A 133 -13.26 1.02 -39.99
CA LEU A 133 -12.28 0.31 -39.15
C LEU A 133 -12.79 -1.09 -38.77
N ILE A 134 -14.09 -1.20 -38.49
CA ILE A 134 -14.76 -2.46 -38.15
C ILE A 134 -14.75 -3.41 -39.36
N ASP A 135 -15.01 -2.90 -40.56
CA ASP A 135 -14.96 -3.67 -41.81
C ASP A 135 -13.54 -4.15 -42.13
N LEU A 136 -12.51 -3.37 -41.80
CA LEU A 136 -11.10 -3.75 -41.96
C LEU A 136 -10.72 -4.87 -40.98
N LEU A 137 -11.22 -4.81 -39.74
CA LEU A 137 -11.07 -5.89 -38.74
C LEU A 137 -11.86 -7.16 -39.11
N GLY A 138 -13.04 -6.99 -39.72
CA GLY A 138 -13.85 -8.10 -40.25
C GLY A 138 -13.12 -8.86 -41.36
N LYS A 139 -12.36 -8.15 -42.22
CA LYS A 139 -11.50 -8.76 -43.25
C LYS A 139 -10.32 -9.56 -42.66
N LEU A 140 -9.94 -9.31 -41.41
CA LEU A 140 -8.92 -10.06 -40.67
C LEU A 140 -9.51 -11.26 -39.90
N GLY A 141 -10.81 -11.55 -40.07
CA GLY A 141 -11.49 -12.70 -39.44
C GLY A 141 -12.00 -12.43 -38.02
N ILE A 142 -12.02 -11.17 -37.57
CA ILE A 142 -12.57 -10.79 -36.26
C ILE A 142 -14.07 -10.54 -36.42
N THR A 143 -14.91 -11.32 -35.73
CA THR A 143 -16.36 -11.19 -35.80
C THR A 143 -16.82 -9.86 -35.21
N ASN A 144 -17.85 -9.23 -35.80
CA ASN A 144 -18.44 -7.97 -35.32
C ASN A 144 -18.79 -8.01 -33.81
N ASP A 145 -19.20 -9.17 -33.30
CA ASP A 145 -19.49 -9.38 -31.87
C ASP A 145 -18.23 -9.29 -30.99
N GLN A 146 -17.09 -9.80 -31.46
CA GLN A 146 -15.82 -9.70 -30.73
C GLN A 146 -15.31 -8.25 -30.69
N VAL A 147 -15.48 -7.51 -31.78
CA VAL A 147 -15.15 -6.08 -31.83
C VAL A 147 -16.04 -5.28 -30.88
N ALA A 148 -17.35 -5.57 -30.87
CA ALA A 148 -18.30 -4.92 -29.97
C ALA A 148 -18.01 -5.23 -28.49
N GLN A 149 -17.70 -6.49 -28.15
CA GLN A 149 -17.31 -6.88 -26.80
C GLN A 149 -16.00 -6.21 -26.36
N PHE A 150 -14.98 -6.21 -27.22
CA PHE A 150 -13.70 -5.55 -26.94
C PHE A 150 -13.87 -4.04 -26.74
N LYS A 151 -14.66 -3.38 -27.59
CA LYS A 151 -15.02 -1.96 -27.44
C LYS A 151 -15.66 -1.70 -26.08
N ASN A 152 -16.67 -2.49 -25.70
CA ASN A 152 -17.37 -2.31 -24.42
C ASN A 152 -16.46 -2.60 -23.22
N GLN A 153 -15.59 -3.61 -23.31
CA GLN A 153 -14.63 -3.95 -22.26
C GLN A 153 -13.56 -2.86 -22.06
N LEU A 154 -12.97 -2.35 -23.14
CA LEU A 154 -12.03 -1.22 -23.07
C LEU A 154 -12.71 0.03 -22.51
N LEU A 155 -13.92 0.34 -22.99
CA LEU A 155 -14.67 1.51 -22.53
C LEU A 155 -15.01 1.42 -21.04
N SER A 156 -15.49 0.27 -20.57
CA SER A 156 -15.79 0.06 -19.15
C SER A 156 -14.54 0.17 -18.26
N GLN A 157 -13.38 -0.33 -18.71
CA GLN A 157 -12.12 -0.18 -17.98
C GLN A 157 -11.65 1.29 -17.94
N VAL A 158 -11.74 2.01 -19.05
CA VAL A 158 -11.37 3.43 -19.10
C VAL A 158 -12.31 4.27 -18.23
N LEU A 159 -13.61 4.03 -18.30
CA LEU A 159 -14.60 4.72 -17.46
C LEU A 159 -14.42 4.39 -15.97
N ALA A 160 -14.13 3.14 -15.62
CA ALA A 160 -13.83 2.74 -14.25
C ALA A 160 -12.55 3.39 -13.71
N ALA A 161 -11.51 3.52 -14.55
CA ALA A 161 -10.28 4.21 -14.17
C ALA A 161 -10.53 5.71 -13.94
N LEU A 162 -11.27 6.37 -14.84
CA LEU A 162 -11.64 7.78 -14.71
C LEU A 162 -12.53 8.04 -13.49
N SER A 163 -13.50 7.16 -13.23
CA SER A 163 -14.40 7.27 -12.08
C SER A 163 -13.72 6.93 -10.76
N GLY A 164 -12.68 6.08 -10.75
CA GLY A 164 -11.84 5.83 -9.57
C GLY A 164 -10.87 6.96 -9.26
N LEU A 165 -10.42 7.70 -10.28
CA LEU A 165 -9.50 8.83 -10.13
C LEU A 165 -10.10 10.02 -9.39
N PHE A 166 -11.36 10.37 -9.69
CA PHE A 166 -12.03 11.51 -9.05
C PHE A 166 -12.11 11.37 -7.51
N PRO A 167 -12.64 10.25 -6.96
CA PRO A 167 -12.67 9.99 -5.52
C PRO A 167 -11.28 9.88 -4.90
N PHE A 168 -10.30 9.36 -5.64
CA PHE A 168 -8.92 9.30 -5.15
C PHE A 168 -8.35 10.70 -4.96
N LEU A 169 -8.44 11.56 -5.99
CA LEU A 169 -7.96 12.94 -5.94
C LEU A 169 -8.72 13.75 -4.89
N SER A 170 -10.05 13.66 -4.86
CA SER A 170 -10.85 14.37 -3.84
C SER A 170 -10.57 13.85 -2.44
N GLY A 171 -10.36 12.54 -2.26
CA GLY A 171 -9.99 11.93 -0.98
C GLY A 171 -8.66 12.44 -0.43
N LEU A 172 -7.70 12.81 -1.28
CA LEU A 172 -6.46 13.48 -0.85
C LEU A 172 -6.73 14.88 -0.28
N PHE A 173 -7.71 15.62 -0.83
CA PHE A 173 -8.12 16.93 -0.32
C PHE A 173 -8.99 16.84 0.94
N THR A 174 -9.88 15.85 1.03
CA THR A 174 -10.78 15.74 2.19
C THR A 174 -10.07 15.17 3.42
N ASN A 175 -9.02 14.36 3.23
CA ASN A 175 -8.22 13.78 4.32
C ASN A 175 -7.05 14.68 4.76
N ILE A 176 -7.30 15.98 4.96
CA ILE A 176 -6.29 16.95 5.42
C ILE A 176 -5.61 16.50 6.71
N ILE A 177 -6.33 15.88 7.65
CA ILE A 177 -5.75 15.43 8.92
C ILE A 177 -4.66 14.38 8.67
N ASN A 178 -4.94 13.35 7.86
CA ASN A 178 -3.96 12.33 7.54
C ASN A 178 -2.77 12.91 6.77
N LEU A 179 -3.03 13.85 5.85
CA LEU A 179 -1.97 14.54 5.13
C LEU A 179 -1.05 15.31 6.08
N VAL A 180 -1.61 16.08 7.02
CA VAL A 180 -0.84 16.84 8.02
C VAL A 180 -0.04 15.89 8.91
N VAL A 181 -0.64 14.78 9.36
CA VAL A 181 0.06 13.75 10.15
C VAL A 181 1.22 13.16 9.36
N VAL A 182 1.00 12.80 8.09
CA VAL A 182 2.03 12.23 7.22
C VAL A 182 3.18 13.21 7.00
N VAL A 183 2.88 14.47 6.68
CA VAL A 183 3.89 15.51 6.48
C VAL A 183 4.65 15.77 7.77
N THR A 184 3.96 15.84 8.91
CA THR A 184 4.58 16.05 10.22
C THR A 184 5.53 14.91 10.57
N LEU A 185 5.08 13.66 10.49
CA LEU A 185 5.92 12.47 10.73
C LEU A 185 7.10 12.41 9.76
N SER A 186 6.86 12.77 8.49
CA SER A 186 7.90 12.84 7.48
C SER A 186 8.99 13.85 7.85
N VAL A 187 8.61 15.05 8.30
CA VAL A 187 9.55 16.06 8.79
C VAL A 187 10.33 15.54 10.00
N TYR A 188 9.66 14.90 10.97
CA TYR A 188 10.34 14.26 12.10
C TYR A 188 11.37 13.23 11.64
N PHE A 189 11.04 12.38 10.66
CA PHE A 189 11.99 11.40 10.11
C PHE A 189 13.18 12.04 9.41
N VAL A 190 13.02 13.17 8.72
CA VAL A 190 14.15 13.91 8.12
C VAL A 190 15.02 14.56 9.20
N VAL A 191 14.40 15.09 10.26
CA VAL A 191 15.11 15.74 11.38
C VAL A 191 15.90 14.71 12.21
N ASP A 192 15.27 13.60 12.59
CA ASP A 192 15.84 12.59 13.48
C ASP A 192 16.53 11.45 12.73
N GLY A 193 16.36 11.31 11.42
CA GLY A 193 17.00 10.27 10.60
C GLY A 193 18.50 10.11 10.85
N PRO A 194 19.31 11.19 10.82
CA PRO A 194 20.73 11.12 11.15
C PRO A 194 21.02 10.67 12.59
N ARG A 195 20.15 11.01 13.55
CA ARG A 195 20.28 10.57 14.96
C ARG A 195 20.01 9.08 15.08
N VAL A 196 18.99 8.56 14.38
CA VAL A 196 18.67 7.12 14.36
C VAL A 196 19.81 6.31 13.75
N ILE A 197 20.37 6.77 12.62
CA ILE A 197 21.52 6.12 11.99
C ILE A 197 22.76 6.18 12.92
N GLY A 198 22.99 7.31 13.57
CA GLY A 198 24.07 7.47 14.55
C GLY A 198 23.93 6.53 15.74
N TRP A 199 22.72 6.42 16.30
CA TRP A 199 22.41 5.49 17.38
C TRP A 199 22.61 4.03 16.98
N LEU A 200 22.17 3.66 15.75
CA LEU A 200 22.37 2.32 15.21
C LEU A 200 23.87 1.99 15.10
N ARG A 201 24.68 2.94 14.61
CA ARG A 201 26.15 2.80 14.54
C ARG A 201 26.80 2.67 15.92
N LEU A 202 26.32 3.42 16.92
CA LEU A 202 26.81 3.37 18.30
C LEU A 202 26.52 2.02 18.97
N LYS A 203 25.33 1.46 18.77
CA LYS A 203 24.93 0.15 19.31
C LYS A 203 25.58 -1.03 18.59
N THR A 204 26.15 -0.81 17.40
CA THR A 204 26.78 -1.86 16.61
C THR A 204 28.20 -2.14 17.10
N PRO A 205 28.55 -3.43 17.34
CA PRO A 205 29.92 -3.82 17.67
C PRO A 205 30.92 -3.32 16.64
N VAL A 206 32.09 -2.85 17.08
CA VAL A 206 33.12 -2.23 16.21
C VAL A 206 33.44 -3.10 14.99
N ASN A 207 33.54 -4.42 15.18
CA ASN A 207 33.86 -5.39 14.13
C ASN A 207 32.80 -5.54 13.03
N ARG A 208 31.57 -5.02 13.22
CA ARG A 208 30.48 -5.08 12.22
C ARG A 208 30.05 -3.71 11.71
N ARG A 209 30.74 -2.64 12.09
CA ARG A 209 30.39 -1.26 11.67
C ARG A 209 30.49 -1.08 10.15
N ASP A 210 31.50 -1.66 9.53
CA ASP A 210 31.70 -1.56 8.08
C ASP A 210 30.57 -2.29 7.32
N THR A 211 30.18 -3.47 7.79
CA THR A 211 29.04 -4.22 7.22
C THR A 211 27.75 -3.42 7.31
N ILE A 212 27.44 -2.80 8.45
CA ILE A 212 26.22 -1.99 8.60
C ILE A 212 26.28 -0.72 7.77
N ASN A 213 27.43 -0.05 7.70
CA ASN A 213 27.59 1.12 6.84
C ASN A 213 27.42 0.79 5.36
N PHE A 214 27.93 -0.36 4.93
CA PHE A 214 27.73 -0.88 3.57
C PHE A 214 26.25 -1.18 3.33
N LEU A 215 25.58 -1.89 4.23
CA LEU A 215 24.14 -2.18 4.13
C LEU A 215 23.30 -0.91 4.07
N LEU A 216 23.56 0.08 4.92
CA LEU A 216 22.84 1.35 4.92
C LEU A 216 23.03 2.12 3.61
N HIS A 217 24.25 2.16 3.06
CA HIS A 217 24.51 2.78 1.76
C HIS A 217 23.87 2.00 0.61
N ALA A 218 23.95 0.66 0.63
CA ALA A 218 23.35 -0.18 -0.39
C ALA A 218 21.81 -0.05 -0.39
N LEU A 219 21.20 0.03 0.79
CA LEU A 219 19.77 0.31 0.95
C LEU A 219 19.43 1.71 0.44
N ASP A 220 20.22 2.72 0.79
CA ASP A 220 19.99 4.09 0.31
C ASP A 220 20.12 4.20 -1.22
N GLN A 221 21.08 3.52 -1.82
CA GLN A 221 21.26 3.57 -3.26
C GLN A 221 20.19 2.76 -4.00
N SER A 222 19.84 1.58 -3.49
CA SER A 222 18.88 0.68 -4.14
C SER A 222 17.44 1.17 -3.98
N LEU A 223 16.99 1.44 -2.75
CA LEU A 223 15.63 1.93 -2.50
C LEU A 223 15.45 3.35 -3.05
N GLY A 224 16.44 4.22 -2.83
CA GLY A 224 16.44 5.59 -3.33
C GLY A 224 16.41 5.65 -4.84
N GLY A 225 17.27 4.86 -5.50
CA GLY A 225 17.30 4.73 -6.94
C GLY A 225 15.98 4.19 -7.50
N TYR A 226 15.43 3.13 -6.90
CA TYR A 226 14.19 2.51 -7.36
C TYR A 226 12.98 3.43 -7.26
N ILE A 227 12.76 4.06 -6.09
CA ILE A 227 11.59 4.93 -5.87
C ILE A 227 11.64 6.16 -6.78
N ARG A 228 12.81 6.83 -6.85
CA ARG A 228 12.99 8.01 -7.71
C ARG A 228 12.95 7.62 -9.19
N GLY A 229 13.49 6.47 -9.54
CA GLY A 229 13.44 5.90 -10.89
C GLY A 229 12.01 5.66 -11.35
N ASN A 230 11.17 5.01 -10.53
CA ASN A 230 9.76 4.78 -10.86
C ASN A 230 8.98 6.09 -10.98
N LEU A 231 9.21 7.06 -10.10
CA LEU A 231 8.59 8.39 -10.23
C LEU A 231 9.01 9.09 -11.52
N LEU A 232 10.29 9.01 -11.89
CA LEU A 232 10.83 9.61 -13.11
C LEU A 232 10.30 8.90 -14.37
N ILE A 233 10.27 7.57 -14.38
CA ILE A 233 9.75 6.77 -15.50
C ILE A 233 8.27 7.04 -15.69
N GLY A 234 7.48 7.05 -14.60
CA GLY A 234 6.07 7.39 -14.65
C GLY A 234 5.85 8.80 -15.20
N LEU A 235 6.64 9.77 -14.73
CA LEU A 235 6.54 11.17 -15.19
C LEU A 235 6.95 11.33 -16.66
N ILE A 236 8.06 10.72 -17.09
CA ILE A 236 8.50 10.73 -18.49
C ILE A 236 7.46 10.06 -19.37
N GLY A 237 6.92 8.92 -18.96
CA GLY A 237 5.86 8.22 -19.70
C GLY A 237 4.59 9.06 -19.82
N ALA A 238 4.19 9.75 -18.75
CA ALA A 238 3.05 10.66 -18.76
C ALA A 238 3.25 11.86 -19.70
N LEU A 239 4.44 12.48 -19.65
CA LEU A 239 4.79 13.60 -20.53
C LEU A 239 4.94 13.16 -21.98
N ALA A 240 5.58 12.02 -22.25
CA ALA A 240 5.74 11.48 -23.60
C ALA A 240 4.39 11.09 -24.19
N THR A 241 3.51 10.48 -23.41
CA THR A 241 2.14 10.16 -23.83
C THR A 241 1.35 11.43 -24.10
N GLY A 242 1.38 12.41 -23.18
CA GLY A 242 0.69 13.68 -23.35
C GLY A 242 1.22 14.49 -24.55
N ALA A 243 2.53 14.57 -24.73
CA ALA A 243 3.16 15.26 -25.85
C ALA A 243 2.87 14.54 -27.18
N GLY A 244 2.96 13.20 -27.22
CA GLY A 244 2.64 12.42 -28.40
C GLY A 244 1.19 12.62 -28.85
N LEU A 245 0.25 12.61 -27.90
CA LEU A 245 -1.16 12.88 -28.18
C LEU A 245 -1.40 14.33 -28.64
N ALA A 246 -0.71 15.30 -28.02
CA ALA A 246 -0.81 16.70 -28.41
C ALA A 246 -0.26 16.95 -29.83
N LEU A 247 0.86 16.32 -30.20
CA LEU A 247 1.42 16.40 -31.56
C LEU A 247 0.49 15.79 -32.60
N LEU A 248 -0.20 14.70 -32.26
CA LEU A 248 -1.22 14.07 -33.10
C LEU A 248 -2.56 14.83 -33.11
N HIS A 249 -2.64 16.00 -32.45
CA HIS A 249 -3.86 16.80 -32.31
C HIS A 249 -5.03 16.02 -31.71
N VAL A 250 -4.74 14.99 -30.90
CA VAL A 250 -5.76 14.20 -30.23
C VAL A 250 -6.33 15.04 -29.09
N PRO A 251 -7.65 15.24 -29.04
CA PRO A 251 -8.26 15.95 -27.93
C PRO A 251 -7.96 15.21 -26.62
N TYR A 252 -7.90 15.96 -25.52
CA TYR A 252 -7.70 15.40 -24.17
C TYR A 252 -6.29 14.84 -23.88
N ALA A 253 -5.27 15.24 -24.65
CA ALA A 253 -3.88 14.82 -24.45
C ALA A 253 -3.37 14.98 -23.00
N ALA A 254 -3.70 16.10 -22.35
CA ALA A 254 -3.32 16.37 -20.96
C ALA A 254 -4.01 15.41 -19.96
N LEU A 255 -5.31 15.15 -20.16
CA LEU A 255 -6.06 14.18 -19.35
C LEU A 255 -5.48 12.77 -19.51
N LEU A 256 -5.22 12.33 -20.75
CA LEU A 256 -4.72 10.99 -21.04
C LEU A 256 -3.29 10.77 -20.55
N GLY A 257 -2.41 11.77 -20.68
CA GLY A 257 -1.06 11.70 -20.10
C GLY A 257 -1.09 11.62 -18.57
N THR A 258 -2.00 12.36 -17.94
CA THR A 258 -2.22 12.28 -16.49
C THR A 258 -2.77 10.92 -16.07
N LEU A 259 -3.76 10.41 -16.80
CA LEU A 259 -4.34 9.08 -16.59
C LEU A 259 -3.23 8.02 -16.66
N PHE A 260 -2.35 8.11 -17.66
CA PHE A 260 -1.19 7.24 -17.79
C PHE A 260 -0.31 7.27 -16.54
N PHE A 261 -0.01 8.45 -15.99
CA PHE A 261 0.79 8.57 -14.77
C PHE A 261 0.18 7.76 -13.62
N PHE A 262 -1.12 7.89 -13.36
CA PHE A 262 -1.77 7.15 -12.29
C PHE A 262 -1.87 5.65 -12.59
N LEU A 263 -2.22 5.28 -13.83
CA LEU A 263 -2.31 3.88 -14.25
C LEU A 263 -0.96 3.16 -14.17
N TYR A 264 0.14 3.87 -14.39
CA TYR A 264 1.48 3.32 -14.23
C TYR A 264 1.72 2.80 -12.80
N PHE A 265 1.16 3.46 -11.78
CA PHE A 265 1.26 3.02 -10.39
C PHE A 265 0.22 1.97 -10.00
N VAL A 266 -0.86 1.77 -10.76
CA VAL A 266 -1.91 0.80 -10.42
C VAL A 266 -1.36 -0.62 -10.29
N PRO A 267 -0.56 -1.17 -11.22
CA PRO A 267 0.05 -2.50 -11.05
C PRO A 267 1.00 -2.57 -9.86
N VAL A 268 1.78 -1.51 -9.64
CA VAL A 268 2.76 -1.42 -8.56
C VAL A 268 2.05 -1.47 -7.20
N ILE A 269 1.07 -0.60 -7.00
CA ILE A 269 0.24 -0.57 -5.79
C ILE A 269 -0.58 -1.86 -5.68
N GLY A 270 -1.13 -2.35 -6.80
CA GLY A 270 -1.91 -3.57 -6.87
C GLY A 270 -1.13 -4.80 -6.41
N ALA A 271 0.15 -4.93 -6.78
CA ALA A 271 1.04 -5.99 -6.30
C ALA A 271 1.29 -5.88 -4.79
N TYR A 272 1.48 -4.67 -4.25
CA TYR A 272 1.63 -4.46 -2.81
C TYR A 272 0.33 -4.76 -2.04
N VAL A 273 -0.81 -4.29 -2.52
CA VAL A 273 -2.12 -4.50 -1.90
C VAL A 273 -2.52 -5.97 -1.96
N THR A 274 -2.35 -6.63 -3.11
CA THR A 274 -2.59 -8.09 -3.23
C THR A 274 -1.62 -8.87 -2.36
N GLY A 275 -0.34 -8.48 -2.29
CA GLY A 275 0.62 -9.04 -1.34
C GLY A 275 0.12 -8.93 0.11
N CYS A 276 -0.27 -7.74 0.56
CA CYS A 276 -0.83 -7.53 1.89
C CYS A 276 -2.14 -8.31 2.12
N CYS A 277 -3.05 -8.34 1.14
CA CYS A 277 -4.31 -9.07 1.22
C CYS A 277 -4.11 -10.59 1.24
N VAL A 278 -3.14 -11.10 0.48
CA VAL A 278 -2.76 -12.51 0.47
C VAL A 278 -2.09 -12.87 1.80
N SER A 279 -1.17 -12.05 2.32
CA SER A 279 -0.62 -12.24 3.67
C SER A 279 -1.71 -12.22 4.75
N TRP A 280 -2.70 -11.34 4.62
CA TRP A 280 -3.87 -11.28 5.51
C TRP A 280 -4.77 -12.51 5.39
N ARG A 281 -4.97 -13.04 4.18
CA ARG A 281 -5.85 -14.20 3.92
C ARG A 281 -5.16 -15.56 4.15
N LEU A 282 -3.84 -15.62 4.02
CA LEU A 282 -3.00 -16.75 4.42
C LEU A 282 -2.89 -16.86 5.95
N PHE A 283 -3.25 -15.80 6.68
CA PHE A 283 -3.46 -15.91 8.12
C PHE A 283 -4.70 -16.78 8.38
N PRO A 284 -4.59 -17.93 9.08
CA PRO A 284 -5.67 -18.89 9.17
C PRO A 284 -6.93 -18.25 9.77
N ARG A 285 -7.97 -18.11 8.95
CA ARG A 285 -9.35 -18.06 9.44
C ARG A 285 -9.70 -19.49 9.82
N GLY A 286 -9.20 -19.93 10.97
CA GLY A 286 -9.43 -21.27 11.50
C GLY A 286 -10.90 -21.43 11.88
N GLY A 287 -11.69 -21.96 10.96
CA GLY A 287 -12.80 -22.83 11.31
C GLY A 287 -12.23 -24.15 11.77
N TRP A 288 -12.43 -24.45 13.04
CA TRP A 288 -12.74 -25.77 13.58
C TRP A 288 -13.89 -25.56 14.55
#